data_AF-A0A2V8TTY4-F1
#
_entry.id   AF-A0A2V8TTY4-F1
#
_cell.length_a   1.000
_cell.length_b   1.000
_cell.length_c   1.000
_cell.angle_alpha   90.00
_cell.angle_beta   90.00
_cell.angle_gamma   90.00
#
_symmetry.space_group_name_H-M   'P 1'
#
loop_
_entity.id
_entity.type
_entity.pdbx_description
1 polymer ?
#
loop_
_entity_poly.entity_id
_entity_poly.type
_entity_poly.pdbx_seq_one_letter_code
_entity_poly.pdbx_strand_id
1 'polypeptide(L)'
;MVEVAERTKRVVQVGTQRRSSPFLKEAAEFVRGGGIGQVTMVSSSHIENQWPNGIGNPPDSSPPSEWEWDHWLGPAPMVPFNKNREFYKFRWFYNYSGGQLTNYGVHNVDMLRWCLGQDSPRSVTAIGGKYAVKDNREIPDTLQVIWEWD
;
A
#
# COMPACT_ATOMS: atom_id res chain seq x y z
N MET A 1 -3.70 0.00 17.67
CA MET A 1 -3.13 1.36 17.63
C MET A 1 -4.16 2.43 18.02
N VAL A 2 -5.32 2.49 17.34
CA VAL A 2 -6.39 3.47 17.64
C VAL A 2 -6.83 3.42 19.10
N GLU A 3 -7.21 2.24 19.60
CA GLU A 3 -7.61 2.05 21.01
C GLU A 3 -6.56 2.54 22.02
N VAL A 4 -5.28 2.29 21.74
CA VAL A 4 -4.17 2.72 22.60
C VAL A 4 -4.03 4.23 22.58
N ALA A 5 -4.12 4.85 21.39
CA ALA A 5 -4.06 6.31 21.25
C ALA A 5 -5.20 6.98 22.02
N GLU A 6 -6.42 6.45 21.94
CA GLU A 6 -7.60 6.96 22.65
C GLU A 6 -7.49 6.81 24.17
N ARG A 7 -7.02 5.64 24.64
CA ARG A 7 -6.83 5.36 26.07
C ARG A 7 -5.73 6.22 26.68
N THR A 8 -4.63 6.40 25.96
CA THR A 8 -3.45 7.14 26.44
C THR A 8 -3.48 8.62 26.11
N LYS A 9 -4.52 9.08 25.40
CA LYS A 9 -4.66 10.46 24.89
C LYS A 9 -3.43 10.92 24.10
N ARG A 10 -2.86 10.00 23.31
CA ARG A 10 -1.71 10.30 22.44
C ARG A 10 -2.18 10.59 21.03
N VAL A 11 -1.53 11.57 20.40
CA VAL A 11 -1.76 11.91 19.00
C VAL A 11 -1.03 10.88 18.14
N VAL A 12 -1.76 10.28 17.20
CA VAL A 12 -1.21 9.40 16.17
C VAL A 12 -1.49 10.03 14.81
N GLN A 13 -0.45 10.10 13.97
CA GLN A 13 -0.55 10.61 12.61
C GLN A 13 -0.13 9.52 11.62
N VAL A 14 -0.94 9.32 10.59
CA VAL A 14 -0.60 8.48 9.44
C VAL A 14 0.18 9.31 8.42
N GLY A 15 1.24 8.75 7.86
CA GLY A 15 2.15 9.43 6.94
C GLY A 15 1.63 9.66 5.52
N THR A 16 0.45 10.27 5.34
CA THR A 16 -0.10 10.67 4.03
C THR A 16 0.40 12.08 3.64
N GLN A 17 1.72 12.22 3.51
CA GLN A 17 2.44 13.47 3.29
C GLN A 17 2.00 14.29 2.08
N ARG A 18 1.41 13.66 1.05
CA ARG A 18 0.91 14.37 -0.15
C ARG A 18 -0.13 15.44 0.20
N ARG A 19 -0.87 15.29 1.31
CA ARG A 19 -1.81 16.32 1.80
C ARG A 19 -1.15 17.66 2.15
N SER A 20 0.17 17.67 2.37
CA SER A 20 0.93 18.90 2.60
C SER A 20 1.30 19.64 1.31
N SER A 21 1.08 19.03 0.13
CA SER A 21 1.38 19.65 -1.16
C SER A 21 0.40 20.81 -1.47
N PRO A 22 0.89 22.04 -1.74
CA PRO A 22 0.05 23.17 -2.12
C PRO A 22 -0.80 22.88 -3.36
N PHE A 23 -0.21 22.23 -4.38
CA PHE A 23 -0.91 21.83 -5.59
C PHE A 23 -2.10 20.91 -5.28
N LEU A 24 -1.92 19.94 -4.39
CA LEU A 24 -3.00 19.01 -4.08
C LEU A 24 -4.11 19.69 -3.27
N LYS A 25 -3.76 20.63 -2.38
CA LYS A 25 -4.74 21.46 -1.66
C LYS A 25 -5.61 22.25 -2.62
N GLU A 26 -4.98 22.95 -3.56
CA GLU A 26 -5.67 23.75 -4.58
C GLU A 26 -6.57 22.88 -5.46
N ALA A 27 -6.06 21.73 -5.93
CA ALA A 27 -6.86 20.78 -6.71
C ALA A 27 -8.07 20.26 -5.92
N ALA A 28 -7.90 19.89 -4.64
CA ALA A 28 -8.99 19.43 -3.81
C ALA A 28 -10.03 20.53 -3.53
N GLU A 29 -9.61 21.78 -3.37
CA GLU A 29 -10.51 22.93 -3.22
C GLU A 29 -11.28 23.21 -4.51
N PHE A 30 -10.61 23.20 -5.66
CA PHE A 30 -11.23 23.43 -6.97
C PHE A 30 -12.27 22.36 -7.30
N VAL A 31 -11.96 21.07 -7.08
CA VAL A 31 -12.89 19.97 -7.33
C VAL A 31 -14.10 20.05 -6.39
N ARG A 32 -13.88 20.21 -5.08
CA ARG A 32 -14.98 20.34 -4.10
C ARG A 32 -15.80 21.61 -4.30
N GLY A 33 -15.21 22.66 -4.86
CA GLY A 33 -15.89 23.90 -5.25
C GLY A 33 -16.71 23.79 -6.53
N GLY A 34 -16.76 22.62 -7.19
CA GLY A 34 -17.55 22.39 -8.41
C GLY A 34 -16.85 22.80 -9.70
N GLY A 35 -15.55 23.05 -9.68
CA GLY A 35 -14.78 23.54 -10.84
C GLY A 35 -14.77 22.60 -12.06
N ILE A 36 -15.10 21.32 -11.87
CA ILE A 36 -15.23 20.31 -12.95
C ILE A 36 -16.66 19.74 -13.06
N GLY A 37 -17.64 20.32 -12.37
CA GLY A 37 -19.01 19.81 -12.32
C GLY A 37 -19.14 18.48 -11.57
N GLN A 38 -20.15 17.69 -11.94
CA GLN A 38 -20.42 16.39 -11.31
C GLN A 38 -19.37 15.35 -11.72
N VAL A 39 -18.61 14.86 -10.74
CA VAL A 39 -17.67 13.74 -10.95
C VAL A 39 -18.43 12.42 -10.89
N THR A 40 -18.25 11.57 -11.90
CA THR A 40 -18.87 10.23 -11.97
C THR A 40 -17.85 9.10 -11.94
N MET A 41 -16.58 9.39 -12.23
CA MET A 41 -15.50 8.42 -12.22
C MET A 41 -14.16 9.10 -11.94
N VAL A 42 -13.30 8.42 -11.20
CA VAL A 42 -11.92 8.80 -11.00
C VAL A 42 -11.02 7.59 -11.19
N SER A 43 -9.84 7.79 -11.77
CA SER A 43 -8.86 6.73 -11.99
C SER A 43 -7.46 7.21 -11.63
N SER A 44 -6.69 6.32 -11.00
CA SER A 44 -5.26 6.50 -10.77
C SER A 44 -4.57 5.16 -11.00
N SER A 45 -3.31 5.21 -11.41
CA SER A 45 -2.48 4.02 -11.60
C SER A 45 -1.10 4.25 -10.98
N HIS A 46 -0.51 3.15 -10.54
CA HIS A 46 0.89 3.09 -10.12
C HIS A 46 1.56 2.01 -10.97
N ILE A 47 2.61 2.38 -11.67
CA ILE A 47 3.31 1.51 -12.61
C ILE A 47 4.76 1.41 -12.18
N GLU A 48 5.26 0.19 -12.02
CA GLU A 48 6.66 -0.07 -11.68
C GLU A 48 7.32 -0.85 -12.81
N ASN A 49 8.53 -0.43 -13.20
CA ASN A 49 9.33 -1.18 -14.15
C ASN A 49 10.14 -2.27 -13.42
N GLN A 50 9.50 -3.41 -13.19
CA GLN A 50 10.11 -4.55 -12.50
C GLN A 50 10.41 -5.74 -13.42
N TRP A 51 10.00 -5.71 -14.68
CA TRP A 51 10.29 -6.78 -15.62
C TRP A 51 11.78 -6.77 -16.06
N PRO A 52 12.41 -7.94 -16.28
CA PRO A 52 11.87 -9.29 -16.07
C PRO A 52 12.07 -9.84 -14.66
N ASN A 53 13.01 -9.26 -13.90
CA ASN A 53 13.60 -9.93 -12.74
C ASN A 53 12.83 -9.71 -11.44
N GLY A 54 11.97 -8.70 -11.36
CA GLY A 54 11.22 -8.41 -10.16
C GLY A 54 12.10 -8.07 -8.97
N ILE A 55 11.77 -8.66 -7.83
CA ILE A 55 12.61 -8.66 -6.65
C ILE A 55 13.65 -9.81 -6.65
N GLY A 56 13.69 -10.63 -7.70
CA GLY A 56 14.51 -11.84 -7.81
C GLY A 56 13.96 -13.02 -7.02
N ASN A 57 14.59 -14.19 -7.15
CA ASN A 57 14.18 -15.42 -6.47
C ASN A 57 15.37 -16.10 -5.79
N PRO A 58 15.99 -15.46 -4.78
CA PRO A 58 17.07 -16.09 -4.04
C PRO A 58 16.50 -17.29 -3.25
N PRO A 59 17.26 -18.40 -3.15
CA PRO A 59 16.85 -19.52 -2.33
C PRO A 59 16.79 -19.10 -0.86
N ASP A 60 16.02 -19.84 -0.09
CA ASP A 60 16.06 -19.73 1.37
C ASP A 60 17.45 -20.15 1.87
N SER A 61 17.89 -19.54 2.96
CA SER A 61 19.18 -19.84 3.58
C SER A 61 19.08 -19.74 5.09
N SER A 62 20.16 -20.08 5.80
CA SER A 62 20.27 -19.72 7.20
C SER A 62 20.31 -18.19 7.36
N PRO A 63 19.63 -17.62 8.37
CA PRO A 63 19.81 -16.21 8.69
C PRO A 63 21.24 -15.97 9.19
N PRO A 64 21.76 -14.73 9.09
CA PRO A 64 23.01 -14.36 9.75
C PRO A 64 22.98 -14.59 11.27
N SER A 65 21.79 -14.46 11.87
CA SER A 65 21.52 -14.72 13.28
C SER A 65 20.08 -15.19 13.46
N GLU A 66 19.89 -16.36 14.08
CA GLU A 66 18.56 -16.91 14.39
C GLU A 66 17.77 -16.00 15.33
N TRP A 67 18.43 -15.36 16.30
CA TRP A 67 17.78 -14.44 17.24
C TRP A 67 17.32 -13.16 16.55
N GLU A 68 18.14 -12.59 15.64
CA GLU A 68 17.75 -11.39 14.90
C GLU A 68 16.58 -11.69 13.95
N TRP A 69 16.54 -12.89 13.39
CA TRP A 69 15.47 -13.32 12.51
C TRP A 69 14.14 -13.49 13.24
N ASP A 70 14.14 -14.18 14.40
CA ASP A 70 12.98 -14.27 15.29
C ASP A 70 12.46 -12.87 15.68
N HIS A 71 13.38 -11.97 16.03
CA HIS A 71 13.02 -10.59 16.39
C HIS A 71 12.45 -9.78 15.22
N TRP A 72 13.01 -9.94 14.01
CA TRP A 72 12.50 -9.30 12.80
C TRP A 72 11.09 -9.74 12.46
N LEU A 73 10.80 -11.04 12.57
CA LEU A 73 9.48 -11.60 12.33
C LEU A 73 8.48 -11.12 13.38
N GLY A 74 8.91 -11.02 14.64
CA GLY A 74 8.07 -10.57 15.75
C GLY A 74 6.80 -11.41 15.85
N PRO A 75 5.59 -10.82 15.76
CA PRO A 75 4.34 -11.57 15.84
C PRO A 75 3.95 -12.29 14.53
N ALA A 76 4.70 -12.10 13.43
CA ALA A 76 4.41 -12.76 12.16
C ALA A 76 4.76 -14.26 12.20
N PRO A 77 4.17 -15.10 11.33
CA PRO A 77 4.50 -16.52 11.29
C PRO A 77 6.00 -16.79 11.04
N MET A 78 6.54 -17.79 11.73
CA MET A 78 7.89 -18.29 11.46
C MET A 78 7.99 -18.86 10.06
N VAL A 79 8.94 -18.34 9.28
CA VAL A 79 9.24 -18.78 7.92
C VAL A 79 10.75 -18.90 7.73
N PRO A 80 11.23 -19.74 6.80
CA PRO A 80 12.64 -19.78 6.45
C PRO A 80 13.17 -18.40 6.09
N PHE A 81 14.41 -18.13 6.46
CA PHE A 81 15.05 -16.88 6.10
C PHE A 81 15.22 -16.81 4.58
N ASN A 82 14.80 -15.67 4.01
CA ASN A 82 15.00 -15.34 2.62
C ASN A 82 15.39 -13.87 2.53
N LYS A 83 16.46 -13.56 1.78
CA LYS A 83 16.97 -12.19 1.64
C LYS A 83 15.92 -11.18 1.14
N ASN A 84 14.88 -11.64 0.43
CA ASN A 84 13.80 -10.76 -0.01
C ASN A 84 12.77 -10.44 1.09
N ARG A 85 12.73 -11.15 2.22
CA ARG A 85 11.77 -10.90 3.31
C ARG A 85 12.19 -9.78 4.27
N GLU A 86 13.37 -9.18 4.06
CA GLU A 86 13.91 -8.10 4.89
C GLU A 86 13.83 -6.71 4.23
N PHE A 87 14.16 -5.68 5.02
CA PHE A 87 14.39 -4.30 4.61
C PHE A 87 13.26 -3.66 3.81
N TYR A 88 13.41 -3.49 2.50
CA TYR A 88 12.37 -2.86 1.67
C TYR A 88 11.42 -3.90 1.08
N LYS A 89 11.93 -5.10 0.78
CA LYS A 89 11.25 -6.13 -0.01
C LYS A 89 10.24 -6.96 0.80
N PHE A 90 10.22 -6.84 2.13
CA PHE A 90 9.14 -7.41 2.96
C PHE A 90 7.74 -7.06 2.43
N ARG A 91 7.61 -5.91 1.75
CA ARG A 91 6.34 -5.43 1.18
C ARG A 91 5.71 -6.39 0.16
N TRP A 92 6.47 -7.33 -0.39
CA TRP A 92 6.02 -8.30 -1.39
C TRP A 92 5.50 -9.62 -0.80
N PHE A 93 5.45 -9.74 0.53
CA PHE A 93 5.03 -10.94 1.25
C PHE A 93 3.87 -10.61 2.20
N TYR A 94 2.82 -11.43 2.19
CA TYR A 94 1.57 -11.17 2.91
C TYR A 94 1.73 -11.22 4.43
N ASN A 95 2.75 -11.92 4.93
CA ASN A 95 3.06 -11.95 6.36
C ASN A 95 3.36 -10.56 6.95
N TYR A 96 3.83 -9.61 6.12
CA TYR A 96 4.34 -8.32 6.58
C TYR A 96 3.61 -7.11 5.98
N SER A 97 2.87 -7.31 4.88
CA SER A 97 2.37 -6.22 4.04
C SER A 97 1.18 -6.65 3.19
N GLY A 98 0.25 -5.72 2.94
CA GLY A 98 -0.82 -5.88 1.95
C GLY A 98 -0.39 -5.60 0.51
N GLY A 99 0.91 -5.53 0.25
CA GLY A 99 1.48 -5.31 -1.09
C GLY A 99 1.59 -3.86 -1.51
N GLN A 100 1.77 -3.64 -2.82
CA GLN A 100 1.90 -2.29 -3.37
C GLN A 100 0.63 -1.46 -3.22
N LEU A 101 -0.54 -2.10 -3.08
CA LEU A 101 -1.79 -1.41 -2.79
C LEU A 101 -1.73 -0.69 -1.43
N THR A 102 -1.23 -1.36 -0.39
CA THR A 102 -1.11 -0.75 0.95
C THR A 102 0.12 0.13 1.10
N ASN A 103 1.09 0.04 0.18
CA ASN A 103 2.27 0.88 0.15
C ASN A 103 2.05 2.17 -0.69
N TYR A 104 1.98 2.05 -2.02
CA TYR A 104 1.76 3.19 -2.92
C TYR A 104 0.28 3.47 -3.17
N GLY A 105 -0.56 2.43 -3.24
CA GLY A 105 -1.98 2.57 -3.53
C GLY A 105 -2.70 3.47 -2.53
N VAL A 106 -2.38 3.37 -1.23
CA VAL A 106 -2.97 4.21 -0.18
C VAL A 106 -2.75 5.71 -0.42
N HIS A 107 -1.58 6.10 -0.96
CA HIS A 107 -1.30 7.50 -1.27
C HIS A 107 -2.12 8.03 -2.44
N ASN A 108 -2.48 7.16 -3.40
CA ASN A 108 -3.35 7.53 -4.51
C ASN A 108 -4.80 7.59 -4.04
N VAL A 109 -5.28 6.55 -3.33
CA VAL A 109 -6.65 6.52 -2.81
C VAL A 109 -6.92 7.68 -1.86
N ASP A 110 -5.97 8.00 -0.97
CA ASP A 110 -6.09 9.13 -0.05
C ASP A 110 -6.21 10.48 -0.77
N MET A 111 -5.44 10.65 -1.85
CA MET A 111 -5.48 11.84 -2.69
C MET A 111 -6.85 11.98 -3.38
N LEU A 112 -7.33 10.90 -4.00
CA LEU A 112 -8.60 10.92 -4.74
C LEU A 112 -9.78 11.18 -3.81
N ARG A 113 -9.88 10.44 -2.70
CA ARG A 113 -10.98 10.61 -1.74
C ARG A 113 -10.97 12.02 -1.14
N TRP A 114 -9.79 12.60 -0.90
CA TRP A 114 -9.67 13.96 -0.38
C TRP A 114 -10.15 15.00 -1.39
N CYS A 115 -9.79 14.87 -2.66
CA CYS A 115 -10.29 15.73 -3.73
C CYS A 115 -11.80 15.61 -3.93
N LEU A 116 -12.37 14.41 -3.75
CA LEU A 116 -13.81 14.18 -3.89
C LEU A 116 -14.61 14.57 -2.63
N GLY A 117 -13.93 14.86 -1.52
CA GLY A 117 -14.61 15.09 -0.23
C GLY A 117 -15.26 13.82 0.34
N GLN A 118 -14.79 12.64 -0.07
CA GLN A 118 -15.29 11.34 0.33
C GLN A 118 -14.38 10.73 1.41
N ASP A 119 -14.95 10.00 2.37
CA ASP A 119 -14.16 9.36 3.43
C ASP A 119 -13.84 7.90 3.11
N SER A 120 -14.85 7.03 3.22
CA SER A 120 -14.71 5.59 3.02
C SER A 120 -15.56 5.10 1.85
N PRO A 121 -15.06 4.15 1.03
CA PRO A 121 -15.85 3.55 -0.04
C PRO A 121 -16.96 2.65 0.55
N ARG A 122 -18.08 2.56 -0.16
CA ARG A 122 -19.21 1.66 0.12
C ARG A 122 -18.86 0.19 -0.12
N SER A 123 -18.13 -0.08 -1.19
CA SER A 123 -17.65 -1.43 -1.54
C SER A 123 -16.39 -1.39 -2.39
N VAL A 124 -15.68 -2.51 -2.39
CA VAL A 124 -14.41 -2.68 -3.13
C VAL A 124 -14.41 -4.03 -3.82
N THR A 125 -14.02 -4.03 -5.11
CA THR A 125 -13.74 -5.24 -5.88
C THR A 125 -12.31 -5.17 -6.40
N ALA A 126 -11.54 -6.24 -6.25
CA ALA A 126 -10.17 -6.31 -6.73
C ALA A 126 -9.94 -7.56 -7.57
N ILE A 127 -9.23 -7.42 -8.69
CA ILE A 127 -8.80 -8.51 -9.56
C ILE A 127 -7.32 -8.34 -9.88
N GLY A 128 -6.55 -9.41 -9.80
CA GLY A 128 -5.12 -9.33 -10.02
C GLY A 128 -4.41 -10.66 -9.89
N GLY A 129 -3.14 -10.68 -10.28
CA GLY A 129 -2.31 -11.88 -10.25
C GLY A 129 -0.85 -11.56 -10.56
N LYS A 130 -0.07 -12.62 -10.75
CA LYS A 130 1.31 -12.56 -11.25
C LYS A 130 1.30 -12.98 -12.71
N TYR A 131 1.40 -12.02 -13.62
CA TYR A 131 1.29 -12.27 -15.06
C TYR A 131 2.60 -12.04 -15.81
N ALA A 132 3.49 -11.20 -15.29
CA ALA A 132 4.72 -10.81 -15.93
C ALA A 132 5.93 -11.34 -15.15
N VAL A 133 6.01 -11.07 -13.86
CA VAL A 133 7.23 -11.30 -13.09
C VAL A 133 7.22 -12.68 -12.43
N LYS A 134 8.30 -13.45 -12.66
CA LYS A 134 8.52 -14.80 -12.09
C LYS A 134 9.50 -14.81 -10.92
N ASP A 135 9.24 -13.97 -9.93
CA ASP A 135 10.05 -13.89 -8.69
C ASP A 135 9.33 -14.55 -7.50
N ASN A 136 9.92 -14.47 -6.31
CA ASN A 136 9.34 -15.05 -5.10
C ASN A 136 8.30 -14.18 -4.38
N ARG A 137 7.78 -13.11 -5.01
CA ARG A 137 6.70 -12.33 -4.40
C ARG A 137 5.44 -13.18 -4.22
N GLU A 138 4.67 -12.86 -3.18
CA GLU A 138 3.33 -13.42 -2.96
C GLU A 138 2.24 -12.47 -3.48
N ILE A 139 2.53 -11.17 -3.53
CA ILE A 139 1.59 -10.14 -3.99
C ILE A 139 1.43 -10.13 -5.53
N PRO A 140 0.29 -9.65 -6.06
CA PRO A 140 0.13 -9.49 -7.51
C PRO A 140 1.16 -8.51 -8.10
N ASP A 141 1.64 -8.79 -9.31
CA ASP A 141 2.39 -7.83 -10.12
C ASP A 141 1.48 -6.89 -10.92
N THR A 142 0.23 -7.34 -11.13
CA THR A 142 -0.81 -6.62 -11.84
C THR A 142 -2.09 -6.71 -11.03
N LEU A 143 -2.61 -5.56 -10.61
CA LEU A 143 -3.79 -5.45 -9.77
C LEU A 143 -4.66 -4.29 -10.25
N GLN A 144 -5.94 -4.56 -10.44
CA GLN A 144 -6.97 -3.56 -10.65
C GLN A 144 -7.95 -3.60 -9.48
N VAL A 145 -8.28 -2.43 -8.95
CA VAL A 145 -9.23 -2.28 -7.85
C VAL A 145 -10.26 -1.24 -8.25
N ILE A 146 -11.53 -1.58 -8.05
CA ILE A 146 -12.68 -0.71 -8.24
C ILE A 146 -13.25 -0.45 -6.86
N TRP A 147 -13.39 0.81 -6.52
CA TRP A 147 -14.02 1.29 -5.30
C TRP A 147 -15.29 2.02 -5.69
N GLU A 148 -16.35 1.76 -4.93
CA GLU A 148 -17.63 2.45 -5.07
C GLU A 148 -17.78 3.44 -3.92
N TRP A 149 -18.22 4.66 -4.23
CA TRP A 149 -18.51 5.73 -3.27
C TRP A 149 -19.94 6.21 -3.47
N ASP A 150 -20.47 6.91 -2.46
CA ASP A 150 -21.81 7.51 -2.48
C ASP A 150 -21.86 8.80 -3.32
#